data_AF-A0A357EGQ3-F1
#
_entry.id   AF-A0A357EGQ3-F1
#
_cell.length_a   1.000
_cell.length_b   1.000
_cell.length_c   1.000
_cell.angle_alpha   90.00
_cell.angle_beta   90.00
_cell.angle_gamma   90.00
#
_symmetry.space_group_name_H-M   'P 1'
#
loop_
_entity.id
_entity.type
_entity.pdbx_description
1 polymer ?
#
loop_
_entity_poly.entity_id
_entity_poly.type
_entity_poly.pdbx_seq_one_letter_code
_entity_poly.pdbx_strand_id
1 'polypeptide(L)'
;MATDPFLQRFTLTMNVQGGGCRSSTDLFPDTGYAGRRNVYLAAKGRVYVVGQYDARVIDPQNCQASLAEFRHLDGNVIFLGSFDQDQERRWRYLSALERP
;
A
#
# COMPACT_ATOMS: atom_id res chain seq x y z
N MET A 1 -26.85 21.50 12.28
CA MET A 1 -26.52 20.11 12.63
C MET A 1 -25.89 19.47 11.41
N ALA A 2 -24.64 19.00 11.52
CA ALA A 2 -24.06 18.18 10.47
C ALA A 2 -24.74 16.80 10.55
N THR A 3 -25.58 16.46 9.58
CA THR A 3 -26.30 15.20 9.45
C THR A 3 -25.50 14.16 8.66
N ASP A 4 -24.17 14.20 8.74
CA ASP A 4 -23.34 13.22 8.05
C ASP A 4 -23.10 12.02 8.97
N PRO A 5 -23.53 10.80 8.59
CA PRO A 5 -23.18 9.60 9.34
C PRO A 5 -21.65 9.48 9.38
N PHE A 6 -21.09 9.25 10.56
CA PHE A 6 -19.66 8.94 10.69
C PHE A 6 -19.32 7.77 9.78
N LEU A 7 -18.56 8.04 8.71
CA LEU A 7 -18.07 7.00 7.81
C LEU A 7 -17.25 5.99 8.63
N GLN A 8 -17.47 4.70 8.37
CA GLN A 8 -16.70 3.64 9.01
C GLN A 8 -15.21 3.86 8.75
N ARG A 9 -14.40 3.76 9.81
CA ARG A 9 -12.94 3.87 9.76
C ARG A 9 -12.33 2.48 9.60
N PHE A 10 -11.48 2.32 8.60
CA PHE A 10 -10.73 1.11 8.35
C PHE A 10 -9.28 1.32 8.79
N THR A 11 -8.84 0.56 9.81
CA THR A 11 -7.43 0.49 10.20
C THR A 11 -6.75 -0.58 9.34
N LEU A 12 -5.68 -0.19 8.66
CA LEU A 12 -4.93 -1.05 7.75
C LEU A 12 -3.54 -1.28 8.31
N THR A 13 -3.14 -2.55 8.44
CA THR A 13 -1.80 -2.94 8.87
C THR A 13 -1.14 -3.75 7.76
N MET A 14 0.01 -3.28 7.28
CA MET A 14 0.82 -3.97 6.28
C MET A 14 1.81 -4.90 6.97
N ASN A 15 1.76 -6.18 6.61
CA ASN A 15 2.73 -7.18 7.04
C ASN A 15 3.63 -7.56 5.86
N VAL A 16 4.94 -7.45 6.05
CA VAL A 16 5.95 -7.84 5.07
C VAL A 16 6.70 -9.05 5.61
N GLN A 17 6.84 -10.09 4.80
CA GLN A 17 7.59 -11.29 5.14
C GLN A 17 8.32 -11.84 3.91
N GLY A 18 9.60 -12.18 4.06
CA GLY A 18 10.41 -12.78 2.99
C GLY A 18 11.91 -12.58 3.22
N GLY A 19 12.76 -13.44 2.65
CA GLY A 19 14.23 -13.27 2.74
C GLY A 19 14.80 -13.21 4.17
N GLY A 20 14.15 -13.89 5.13
CA GLY A 20 14.49 -13.82 6.57
C GLY A 20 13.98 -12.55 7.29
N CYS A 21 13.34 -11.64 6.55
CA CYS A 21 12.72 -10.43 7.08
C CYS A 21 11.25 -10.66 7.47
N ARG A 22 10.83 -10.07 8.60
CA ARG A 22 9.42 -9.87 8.96
C ARG A 22 9.24 -8.49 9.60
N SER A 23 8.39 -7.66 9.02
CA SER A 23 8.05 -6.33 9.56
C SER A 23 6.56 -6.06 9.48
N SER A 24 6.05 -5.21 10.37
CA SER A 24 4.64 -4.78 10.37
C SER A 24 4.56 -3.27 10.57
N THR A 25 3.67 -2.59 9.84
CA THR A 25 3.48 -1.14 9.96
C THR A 25 2.04 -0.77 9.64
N ASP A 26 1.51 0.20 10.37
CA ASP A 26 0.18 0.74 10.10
C ASP A 26 0.20 1.69 8.90
N LEU A 27 -0.80 1.59 8.04
CA LEU A 27 -1.00 2.50 6.91
C LEU A 27 -1.95 3.64 7.30
N PHE A 28 -1.97 4.68 6.49
CA PHE A 28 -2.95 5.75 6.68
C PHE A 28 -4.37 5.16 6.65
N PRO A 29 -5.21 5.44 7.67
CA PRO A 29 -6.53 4.85 7.78
C PRO A 29 -7.46 5.42 6.71
N ASP A 30 -8.38 4.60 6.21
CA ASP A 30 -9.38 5.03 5.25
C ASP A 30 -10.75 5.22 5.91
N THR A 31 -11.61 6.01 5.27
CA THR A 31 -13.01 6.22 5.66
C THR A 31 -13.94 5.83 4.51
N GLY A 32 -15.03 5.13 4.83
CA GLY A 32 -16.04 4.71 3.85
C GLY A 32 -15.71 3.39 3.14
N TYR A 33 -14.44 3.13 2.79
CA TYR A 33 -13.95 1.84 2.27
C TYR A 33 -12.42 1.75 2.36
N ALA A 34 -11.84 0.54 2.28
CA ALA A 34 -10.39 0.37 2.14
C ALA A 34 -9.95 0.77 0.73
N GLY A 35 -9.18 1.86 0.62
CA GLY A 35 -8.73 2.45 -0.64
C GLY A 35 -7.64 1.63 -1.32
N ARG A 36 -7.50 1.82 -2.64
CA ARG A 36 -6.45 1.20 -3.45
C ARG A 36 -5.06 1.54 -2.91
N ARG A 37 -4.18 0.54 -2.85
CA ARG A 37 -2.74 0.70 -2.58
C ARG A 37 -1.94 0.08 -3.73
N ASN A 38 -1.26 0.90 -4.52
CA ASN A 38 -0.46 0.44 -5.64
C ASN A 38 0.89 -0.06 -5.16
N VAL A 39 1.37 -1.14 -5.78
CA VAL A 39 2.65 -1.77 -5.46
C VAL A 39 3.59 -1.60 -6.65
N TYR A 40 4.77 -1.06 -6.39
CA TYR A 40 5.79 -0.86 -7.40
C TYR A 40 7.12 -1.47 -6.98
N LEU A 41 7.87 -2.00 -7.94
CA LEU A 41 9.28 -2.34 -7.79
C LEU A 41 10.13 -1.14 -8.20
N ALA A 42 10.97 -0.69 -7.30
CA ALA A 42 11.91 0.41 -7.50
C ALA A 42 13.36 -0.11 -7.56
N ALA A 43 14.29 0.83 -7.74
CA ALA A 43 15.72 0.51 -7.76
C ALA A 43 16.17 -0.23 -6.49
N LYS A 44 17.22 -1.04 -6.65
CA LYS A 44 17.82 -1.85 -5.56
C LYS A 44 16.84 -2.84 -4.91
N GLY A 45 15.79 -3.23 -5.62
CA GLY A 45 14.80 -4.21 -5.15
C GLY A 45 13.85 -3.66 -4.08
N ARG A 46 13.79 -2.33 -3.89
CA ARG A 46 12.84 -1.71 -2.98
C ARG A 46 11.42 -1.88 -3.51
N VAL A 47 10.48 -2.04 -2.59
CA VAL A 47 9.05 -2.10 -2.93
C VAL A 47 8.37 -0.86 -2.38
N TYR A 48 7.63 -0.16 -3.24
CA TYR A 48 6.81 0.97 -2.84
C TYR A 48 5.36 0.52 -2.74
N VAL A 49 4.72 0.85 -1.62
CA VAL A 49 3.27 0.70 -1.44
C VAL A 49 2.68 2.10 -1.33
N VAL A 50 1.94 2.52 -2.34
CA VAL A 50 1.48 3.91 -2.53
C VAL A 50 -0.03 3.96 -2.42
N GLY A 51 -0.52 4.62 -1.39
CA GLY A 51 -1.93 4.97 -1.22
C GLY A 51 -2.23 6.41 -1.60
N GLN A 52 -3.47 6.83 -1.34
CA GLN A 52 -3.91 8.19 -1.61
C GLN A 52 -3.23 9.23 -0.69
N TYR A 53 -2.94 8.84 0.55
CA TYR A 53 -2.47 9.76 1.61
C TYR A 53 -1.11 9.39 2.19
N ASP A 54 -0.63 8.17 1.99
CA ASP A 54 0.69 7.73 2.42
C ASP A 54 1.41 6.89 1.35
N ALA A 55 2.73 6.88 1.44
CA ALA A 55 3.57 5.96 0.70
C ALA A 55 4.53 5.26 1.67
N ARG A 56 4.67 3.95 1.53
CA ARG A 56 5.62 3.14 2.29
C ARG A 56 6.71 2.63 1.39
N VAL A 57 7.95 2.77 1.82
CA VAL A 57 9.11 2.15 1.17
C VAL A 57 9.55 0.96 2.00
N ILE A 58 9.57 -0.21 1.38
CA ILE A 58 10.06 -1.44 1.95
C ILE A 58 11.47 -1.67 1.39
N ASP A 59 12.47 -1.61 2.26
CA ASP A 59 13.85 -1.90 1.90
C ASP A 59 14.22 -3.33 2.34
N PRO A 60 14.47 -4.25 1.39
CA PRO A 60 14.73 -5.64 1.70
C PRO A 60 16.10 -5.85 2.37
N GLN A 61 17.02 -4.89 2.29
CA GLN A 61 18.37 -5.04 2.85
C GLN A 61 18.39 -4.87 4.37
N ASN A 62 17.50 -4.02 4.91
CA ASN A 62 17.43 -3.71 6.33
C ASN A 62 16.11 -4.13 6.98
N CYS A 63 15.22 -4.78 6.22
CA CYS A 63 13.92 -5.26 6.70
C CYS A 63 13.03 -4.14 7.26
N GLN A 64 13.10 -2.94 6.68
CA GLN A 64 12.37 -1.78 7.19
C GLN A 64 11.29 -1.32 6.22
N ALA A 65 10.10 -1.08 6.76
CA ALA A 65 9.06 -0.30 6.11
C ALA A 65 9.06 1.12 6.70
N SER A 66 9.33 2.14 5.87
CA SER A 66 9.35 3.54 6.29
C SER A 66 8.31 4.37 5.56
N LEU A 67 7.80 5.42 6.22
CA LEU A 67 6.97 6.43 5.57
C LEU A 67 7.84 7.26 4.63
N ALA A 68 7.36 7.48 3.41
CA ALA A 68 8.00 8.36 2.43
C ALA A 68 7.03 9.46 1.99
N GLU A 69 7.59 10.62 1.70
CA GLU A 69 6.84 11.68 1.02
C GLU A 69 6.77 11.36 -0.48
N PHE A 70 5.63 11.59 -1.11
CA PHE A 70 5.39 11.27 -2.52
C PHE A 70 6.45 11.85 -3.46
N ARG A 71 6.92 13.08 -3.20
CA ARG A 71 7.95 13.76 -4.01
C ARG A 71 9.33 13.10 -3.97
N HIS A 72 9.58 12.22 -2.99
CA HIS A 72 10.86 11.52 -2.82
C HIS A 72 10.84 10.10 -3.40
N LEU A 73 9.71 9.66 -3.99
CA LEU A 73 9.65 8.38 -4.68
C LEU A 73 10.34 8.47 -6.04
N ASP A 74 11.12 7.45 -6.37
CA ASP A 74 11.72 7.34 -7.70
C ASP A 74 10.62 7.29 -8.77
N GLY A 75 10.81 8.01 -9.88
CA GLY A 75 9.87 8.01 -11.00
C GLY A 75 10.01 6.80 -11.94
N ASN A 76 11.18 6.16 -11.96
CA ASN A 76 11.43 4.97 -12.78
C ASN A 76 11.19 3.70 -11.97
N VAL A 77 9.94 3.23 -11.98
CA VAL A 77 9.46 2.08 -11.21
C VAL A 77 8.62 1.17 -12.08
N ILE A 78 8.54 -0.11 -11.71
CA ILE A 78 7.73 -1.12 -12.41
C ILE A 78 6.47 -1.36 -11.58
N PHE A 79 5.30 -1.20 -12.16
CA PHE A 79 4.03 -1.54 -11.52
C PHE A 79 3.90 -3.07 -11.38
N LEU A 80 3.71 -3.55 -10.15
CA LEU A 80 3.55 -4.97 -9.85
C LEU A 80 2.08 -5.38 -9.71
N GLY A 81 1.23 -4.44 -9.31
CA GLY A 81 -0.18 -4.67 -9.03
C GLY A 81 -0.68 -3.73 -7.94
N SER A 82 -1.87 -4.02 -7.41
CA SER A 82 -2.49 -3.22 -6.36
C SER A 82 -3.24 -4.08 -5.37
N PHE A 83 -3.24 -3.67 -4.10
CA PHE A 83 -4.31 -4.07 -3.19
C PHE A 83 -5.53 -3.20 -3.47
N ASP A 84 -6.61 -3.82 -3.89
CA ASP A 84 -7.84 -3.14 -4.29
C ASP A 84 -9.05 -4.05 -4.12
N GLN A 85 -10.24 -3.49 -4.29
CA GLN A 85 -11.48 -4.25 -4.30
C GLN A 85 -11.62 -5.05 -5.62
N ASP A 86 -11.86 -6.35 -5.47
CA ASP A 86 -12.31 -7.20 -6.56
C ASP A 86 -13.79 -6.91 -6.93
N GLN A 87 -14.33 -7.64 -7.91
CA GLN A 87 -15.73 -7.46 -8.35
C GLN A 87 -16.75 -7.80 -7.25
N GLU A 88 -16.34 -8.56 -6.23
CA GLU A 88 -17.15 -8.95 -5.07
C GLU A 88 -16.92 -8.00 -3.87
N ARG A 89 -16.25 -6.86 -4.07
CA ARG A 89 -15.88 -5.86 -3.05
C ARG A 89 -14.96 -6.41 -1.95
N ARG A 90 -14.25 -7.50 -2.20
CA ARG A 90 -13.22 -8.00 -1.28
C ARG A 90 -11.91 -7.31 -1.57
N TRP A 91 -11.29 -6.77 -0.53
CA TRP A 91 -9.98 -6.16 -0.65
C TRP A 91 -8.90 -7.25 -0.72
N ARG A 92 -8.21 -7.32 -1.86
CA ARG A 92 -7.18 -8.33 -2.12
C ARG A 92 -6.08 -7.78 -3.01
N TYR A 93 -4.98 -8.50 -3.09
CA TYR A 93 -3.98 -8.24 -4.12
C TYR A 93 -4.49 -8.66 -5.50
N LEU A 94 -4.27 -7.79 -6.47
CA LEU A 94 -4.52 -7.97 -7.89
C LEU A 94 -3.22 -7.66 -8.62
N SER A 95 -2.66 -8.65 -9.31
CA SER A 95 -1.40 -8.46 -10.04
C SER A 95 -1.58 -7.54 -11.26
N ALA A 96 -0.49 -6.91 -11.72
CA ALA A 96 -0.49 -6.13 -12.95
C ALA A 96 -0.86 -6.96 -14.19
N LEU A 97 -0.77 -8.29 -14.13
CA LEU A 97 -1.26 -9.17 -15.20
C LEU A 97 -2.80 -9.28 -15.20
N GLU A 98 -3.41 -9.26 -14.01
CA GLU A 98 -4.88 -9.30 -13.85
C GLU A 98 -5.52 -7.93 -14.11
N ARG A 99 -4.87 -6.85 -13.65
CA ARG A 99 -5.30 -5.46 -13.85
C ARG A 99 -4.08 -4.58 -14.16
N PRO A 100 -3.70 -4.45 -15.44
CA PRO A 100 -2.59 -3.61 -15.90
C PRO A 100 -2.78 -2.14 -15.58
#